data_AF-A0A7T5E7G7-F1
#
_entry.id   AF-A0A7T5E7G7-F1
#
_cell.length_a   1.000
_cell.length_b   1.000
_cell.length_c   1.000
_cell.angle_alpha   90.00
_cell.angle_beta   90.00
_cell.angle_gamma   90.00
#
_symmetry.space_group_name_H-M   'P 1'
#
loop_
_entity.id
_entity.type
_entity.pdbx_description
1 polymer ?
#
loop_
_entity_poly.entity_id
_entity_poly.type
_entity_poly.pdbx_seq_one_letter_code
_entity_poly.pdbx_strand_id
1 'polypeptide(L)'
;MVVFQRLRKLSVLAVLGLALALGMATYLPSQAQSTAEIEAVVMEVVSEGLRADLTPEIRRINVSGDYALATWNVEHLGGQTLLQQSEEGWVVVESGGGAMNAAVLEQLEVPSVDIPGLLED
;
A
#
# COMPACT_ATOMS: atom_id res chain seq x y z
N MET A 1 -49.47 -34.74 -36.66
CA MET A 1 -50.40 -34.86 -35.52
C MET A 1 -49.62 -35.44 -34.34
N VAL A 2 -49.42 -34.64 -33.28
CA VAL A 2 -49.03 -34.96 -31.88
C VAL A 2 -47.71 -35.78 -31.69
N VAL A 3 -46.56 -35.15 -31.42
CA VAL A 3 -45.96 -34.82 -30.08
C VAL A 3 -45.70 -36.04 -29.19
N PHE A 4 -44.44 -36.32 -28.83
CA PHE A 4 -44.01 -36.55 -27.44
C PHE A 4 -42.46 -36.50 -27.31
N GLN A 5 -41.99 -35.51 -26.55
CA GLN A 5 -40.62 -35.36 -26.04
C GLN A 5 -40.20 -36.59 -25.21
N ARG A 6 -38.95 -37.08 -25.31
CA ARG A 6 -38.21 -37.61 -24.15
C ARG A 6 -36.68 -37.47 -24.27
N LEU A 7 -36.16 -36.66 -23.35
CA LEU A 7 -34.94 -36.82 -22.55
C LEU A 7 -33.56 -36.90 -23.26
N ARG A 8 -32.94 -35.71 -23.27
CA ARG A 8 -31.54 -35.46 -22.86
C ARG A 8 -30.97 -36.55 -21.95
N LYS A 9 -29.98 -37.31 -22.42
CA LYS A 9 -28.86 -37.84 -21.62
C LYS A 9 -27.65 -37.98 -22.55
N LEU A 10 -26.98 -36.87 -22.82
CA LEU A 10 -25.62 -36.93 -23.36
C LEU A 10 -24.73 -37.56 -22.29
N SER A 11 -24.02 -38.60 -22.72
CA SER A 11 -23.04 -39.38 -22.00
C SER A 11 -21.97 -38.49 -21.36
N VAL A 12 -22.11 -38.23 -20.05
CA VAL A 12 -21.03 -37.65 -19.23
C VAL A 12 -20.27 -38.82 -18.64
N LEU A 13 -19.18 -39.25 -19.30
CA LEU A 13 -18.12 -40.03 -18.66
C LEU A 13 -16.95 -40.17 -19.64
N ALA A 14 -15.98 -39.27 -19.54
CA ALA A 14 -14.61 -39.54 -19.95
C ALA A 14 -13.63 -38.78 -19.04
N VAL A 15 -13.11 -39.52 -18.04
CA VAL A 15 -11.70 -39.58 -17.62
C VAL A 15 -11.05 -38.23 -17.25
N LEU A 16 -11.07 -37.80 -15.98
CA LEU A 16 -10.08 -38.13 -14.94
C LEU A 16 -8.63 -38.18 -15.45
N GLY A 17 -7.96 -37.03 -15.47
CA GLY A 17 -6.51 -36.99 -15.67
C GLY A 17 -5.98 -35.62 -16.03
N LEU A 18 -5.81 -34.73 -15.03
CA LEU A 18 -4.60 -33.91 -14.83
C LEU A 18 -4.79 -33.02 -13.58
N ALA A 19 -4.77 -33.64 -12.40
CA ALA A 19 -4.40 -32.92 -11.19
C ALA A 19 -2.87 -32.71 -11.20
N LEU A 20 -2.41 -31.61 -10.60
CA LEU A 20 -1.02 -31.25 -10.30
C LEU A 20 -0.22 -30.48 -11.39
N ALA A 21 -0.57 -29.21 -11.59
CA ALA A 21 0.41 -28.17 -11.96
C ALA A 21 -0.06 -26.72 -11.67
N LEU A 22 -1.02 -26.51 -10.77
CA LEU A 22 -1.48 -25.18 -10.36
C LEU A 22 -1.39 -25.07 -8.85
N GLY A 23 -0.27 -24.60 -8.33
CA GLY A 23 -0.14 -24.48 -6.87
C GLY A 23 1.08 -23.74 -6.34
N MET A 24 1.88 -23.08 -7.16
CA MET A 24 3.03 -22.31 -6.67
C MET A 24 3.35 -21.16 -7.63
N ALA A 25 2.74 -19.97 -7.46
CA ALA A 25 3.32 -18.66 -7.84
C ALA A 25 2.34 -17.46 -7.75
N THR A 26 1.50 -17.31 -6.72
CA THR A 26 0.67 -16.09 -6.59
C THR A 26 0.59 -15.55 -5.17
N TYR A 27 1.73 -15.15 -4.58
CA TYR A 27 1.73 -14.46 -3.28
C TYR A 27 2.80 -13.37 -3.16
N LEU A 28 2.89 -12.47 -4.15
CA LEU A 28 3.66 -11.23 -4.01
C LEU A 28 2.93 -9.93 -4.45
N PRO A 29 1.63 -9.69 -4.20
CA PRO A 29 1.06 -8.36 -4.38
C PRO A 29 0.90 -7.55 -3.06
N SER A 30 1.67 -7.82 -2.00
CA SER A 30 1.42 -7.17 -0.69
C SER A 30 2.17 -5.85 -0.49
N GLN A 31 3.46 -5.76 -0.86
CA GLN A 31 4.29 -4.60 -0.48
C GLN A 31 4.28 -3.47 -1.53
N ALA A 32 4.34 -3.83 -2.82
CA ALA A 32 4.32 -2.85 -3.91
C ALA A 32 2.98 -2.11 -3.98
N GLN A 33 1.87 -2.80 -3.71
CA GLN A 33 0.54 -2.18 -3.66
C GLN A 33 0.42 -1.21 -2.48
N SER A 34 0.86 -1.61 -1.28
CA SER A 34 0.89 -0.74 -0.10
C SER A 34 1.75 0.51 -0.32
N THR A 35 2.88 0.39 -1.03
CA THR A 35 3.75 1.55 -1.33
C THR A 35 3.07 2.56 -2.24
N ALA A 36 2.35 2.09 -3.27
CA ALA A 36 1.61 2.97 -4.19
C ALA A 36 0.42 3.67 -3.50
N GLU A 37 -0.24 2.97 -2.57
CA GLU A 37 -1.31 3.56 -1.74
C GLU A 37 -0.76 4.66 -0.81
N ILE A 38 0.37 4.39 -0.14
CA ILE A 38 1.07 5.40 0.67
C ILE A 38 1.48 6.60 -0.19
N GLU A 39 2.04 6.35 -1.37
CA GLU A 39 2.45 7.41 -2.29
C GLU A 39 1.27 8.30 -2.68
N ALA A 40 0.12 7.72 -3.02
CA ALA A 40 -1.08 8.50 -3.35
C ALA A 40 -1.52 9.40 -2.19
N VAL A 41 -1.59 8.86 -0.96
CA VAL A 41 -1.99 9.61 0.24
C VAL A 41 -1.01 10.75 0.54
N VAL A 42 0.30 10.48 0.47
CA VAL A 42 1.34 11.50 0.71
C VAL A 42 1.28 12.58 -0.35
N MET A 43 1.13 12.20 -1.62
CA MET A 43 1.03 13.16 -2.72
C MET A 43 -0.20 14.06 -2.57
N GLU A 44 -1.34 13.52 -2.16
CA GLU A 44 -2.56 14.29 -1.88
C GLU A 44 -2.33 15.32 -0.76
N VAL A 45 -1.87 14.86 0.40
CA VAL A 45 -1.70 15.70 1.60
C VAL A 45 -0.63 16.76 1.41
N VAL A 46 0.52 16.40 0.83
CA VAL A 46 1.61 17.36 0.62
C VAL A 46 1.20 18.39 -0.44
N SER A 47 0.46 17.99 -1.48
CA SER A 47 0.05 18.91 -2.55
C SER A 47 -1.02 19.92 -2.12
N GLU A 48 -1.86 19.61 -1.12
CA GLU A 48 -2.90 20.52 -0.63
C GLU A 48 -2.32 21.86 -0.14
N GLY A 49 -1.10 21.85 0.41
CA GLY A 49 -0.40 23.04 0.89
C GLY A 49 0.48 23.74 -0.15
N LEU A 50 0.59 23.20 -1.36
CA LEU A 50 1.52 23.69 -2.37
C LEU A 50 0.87 24.58 -3.43
N ARG A 51 1.71 25.36 -4.11
CA ARG A 51 1.31 26.03 -5.33
C ARG A 51 1.06 24.99 -6.43
N ALA A 52 0.11 25.25 -7.33
CA ALA A 52 -0.28 24.33 -8.39
C ALA A 52 0.83 23.98 -9.40
N ASP A 53 1.92 24.75 -9.44
CA ASP A 53 3.11 24.50 -10.27
C ASP A 53 4.17 23.64 -9.58
N LEU A 54 3.97 23.31 -8.30
CA LEU A 54 4.88 22.47 -7.53
C LEU A 54 4.32 21.06 -7.42
N THR A 55 5.20 20.07 -7.60
CA THR A 55 4.87 18.66 -7.46
C THR A 55 5.85 18.04 -6.47
N PRO A 56 5.37 17.43 -5.38
CA PRO A 56 6.23 16.67 -4.48
C PRO A 56 6.84 15.47 -5.20
N GLU A 57 8.08 15.15 -4.84
CA GLU A 57 8.75 13.91 -5.23
C GLU A 57 8.94 13.06 -3.98
N ILE A 58 8.34 11.87 -3.95
CA ILE A 58 8.61 10.91 -2.88
C ILE A 58 9.95 10.24 -3.14
N ARG A 59 10.87 10.38 -2.19
CA ARG A 59 12.25 9.89 -2.29
C ARG A 59 12.42 8.52 -1.64
N ARG A 60 11.66 8.27 -0.57
CA ARG A 60 11.75 7.05 0.22
C ARG A 60 10.42 6.78 0.92
N ILE A 61 10.02 5.52 0.97
CA ILE A 61 8.94 5.03 1.82
C ILE A 61 9.51 3.86 2.63
N ASN A 62 9.44 3.96 3.95
CA ASN A 62 9.79 2.90 4.87
C ASN A 62 8.52 2.43 5.58
N VAL A 63 8.13 1.17 5.36
CA VAL A 63 6.94 0.56 5.99
C VAL A 63 7.40 -0.42 7.05
N SER A 64 6.76 -0.36 8.21
CA SER A 64 6.98 -1.31 9.30
C SER A 64 5.73 -1.51 10.15
N GLY A 65 5.29 -2.77 10.21
CA GLY A 65 4.01 -3.11 10.83
C GLY A 65 2.89 -2.27 10.25
N ASP A 66 2.20 -1.56 11.14
CA ASP A 66 1.07 -0.69 10.81
C ASP A 66 1.50 0.76 10.57
N TYR A 67 2.80 1.08 10.46
CA TYR A 67 3.27 2.44 10.25
C TYR A 67 4.09 2.55 8.96
N ALA A 68 4.04 3.72 8.34
CA ALA A 68 4.89 4.07 7.22
C ALA A 68 5.43 5.50 7.36
N LEU A 69 6.69 5.70 6.99
CA LEU A 69 7.29 7.01 6.87
C LEU A 69 7.68 7.26 5.42
N ALA A 70 7.08 8.30 4.83
CA ALA A 70 7.44 8.78 3.52
C ALA A 70 8.33 10.03 3.66
N THR A 71 9.47 10.02 2.99
CA THR A 71 10.32 11.21 2.81
C THR A 71 10.07 11.79 1.42
N TRP A 72 9.77 13.07 1.36
CA TRP A 72 9.45 13.76 0.12
C TRP A 72 10.23 15.07 0.00
N ASN A 73 10.39 15.54 -1.23
CA ASN A 73 11.00 16.82 -1.57
C ASN A 73 10.08 17.63 -2.47
N VAL A 74 10.11 18.96 -2.32
CA VAL A 74 9.49 19.92 -3.23
C VAL A 74 10.50 21.02 -3.47
N GLU A 75 11.07 21.06 -4.68
CA GLU A 75 12.20 21.93 -5.02
C GLU A 75 13.39 21.81 -4.03
N HIS A 76 13.53 22.80 -3.14
CA HIS A 76 14.59 22.93 -2.14
C HIS A 76 14.09 22.65 -0.72
N LEU A 77 12.80 22.36 -0.57
CA LEU A 77 12.17 21.94 0.68
C LEU A 77 12.11 20.42 0.72
N GLY A 78 12.25 19.86 1.91
CA GLY A 78 12.08 18.44 2.18
C GLY A 78 11.24 18.26 3.42
N GLY A 79 10.59 17.11 3.52
CA GLY A 79 9.74 16.79 4.64
C GLY A 79 9.51 15.30 4.79
N GLN A 80 8.83 14.99 5.87
CA GLN A 80 8.42 13.63 6.19
C GLN A 80 6.94 13.61 6.51
N THR A 81 6.30 12.51 6.13
CA THR A 81 4.90 12.21 6.44
C THR A 81 4.85 10.84 7.07
N LEU A 82 4.29 10.78 8.27
CA LEU A 82 4.02 9.55 9.00
C LEU A 82 2.57 9.12 8.73
N LEU A 83 2.42 7.85 8.39
CA LEU A 83 1.13 7.22 8.15
C LEU A 83 0.95 6.01 9.06
N GLN A 84 -0.30 5.72 9.37
CA GLN A 84 -0.72 4.52 10.08
C GLN A 84 -1.75 3.75 9.24
N GLN A 85 -1.61 2.43 9.19
CA GLN A 85 -2.55 1.53 8.56
C GLN A 85 -3.81 1.44 9.43
N SER A 86 -4.96 1.72 8.84
CA SER A 86 -6.28 1.50 9.42
C SER A 86 -7.05 0.42 8.64
N GLU A 87 -8.25 0.08 9.10
CA GLU A 87 -9.16 -0.80 8.37
C GLU A 87 -9.56 -0.25 6.99
N GLU A 88 -9.56 1.08 6.82
CA GLU A 88 -9.96 1.77 5.60
C GLU A 88 -8.78 2.09 4.67
N GLY A 89 -7.54 1.88 5.12
CA GLY A 89 -6.32 2.20 4.39
C GLY A 89 -5.32 3.02 5.21
N TRP A 90 -4.31 3.56 4.54
CA TRP A 90 -3.31 4.42 5.16
C TRP A 90 -3.88 5.80 5.49
N VAL A 91 -3.67 6.24 6.73
CA VAL A 91 -4.11 7.55 7.22
C VAL A 91 -2.90 8.35 7.68
N VAL A 92 -2.85 9.65 7.37
CA VAL A 92 -1.79 10.53 7.85
C VAL A 92 -1.94 10.78 9.34
N VAL A 93 -0.88 10.47 10.08
CA VAL A 93 -0.76 10.78 11.52
C VAL A 93 -0.14 12.16 11.71
N GLU A 94 0.95 12.43 10.97
CA GLU A 94 1.71 13.67 11.05
C GLU A 94 2.35 13.97 9.70
N SER A 95 2.44 15.25 9.31
CA SER A 95 3.11 15.68 8.07
C SER A 95 3.76 17.04 8.28
N GLY A 96 5.03 17.17 7.91
CA GLY A 96 5.76 18.41 8.14
C GLY A 96 7.00 18.57 7.29
N GLY A 97 7.46 19.82 7.17
CA GLY A 97 8.76 20.15 6.59
C GLY A 97 9.88 19.82 7.57
N GLY A 98 10.91 19.15 7.08
CA GLY A 98 12.03 18.64 7.89
C GLY A 98 11.90 17.16 8.26
N ALA A 99 12.93 16.66 8.95
CA ALA A 99 12.94 15.30 9.49
C ALA A 99 12.15 15.26 10.80
N MET A 100 11.34 14.22 10.98
CA MET A 100 10.75 13.88 12.26
C MET A 100 11.84 13.32 13.18
N ASN A 101 11.83 13.78 14.42
CA ASN A 101 12.75 13.27 15.43
C ASN A 101 12.05 12.26 16.35
N ALA A 102 12.85 11.52 17.13
CA ALA A 102 12.34 10.53 18.08
C ALA A 102 11.29 11.09 19.06
N ALA A 103 11.44 12.36 19.47
CA ALA A 103 10.52 12.98 20.41
C ALA A 103 9.12 13.21 19.82
N VAL A 104 9.00 13.47 18.51
CA VAL A 104 7.70 13.54 17.82
C VAL A 104 7.04 12.16 17.79
N LEU A 105 7.80 11.10 17.51
CA LEU A 105 7.26 9.74 17.51
C LEU A 105 6.84 9.25 18.88
N GLU A 106 7.63 9.54 19.92
CA GLU A 106 7.27 9.19 21.29
C GLU A 106 5.98 9.88 21.73
N GLN A 107 5.77 11.13 21.32
CA GLN A 107 4.51 11.84 21.56
C GLN A 107 3.32 11.22 20.80
N LEU A 108 3.58 10.63 19.63
CA LEU A 108 2.57 9.96 18.81
C LEU A 108 2.38 8.48 19.18
N GLU A 109 3.04 8.00 20.24
CA GLU A 109 3.02 6.60 20.69
C GLU A 109 3.44 5.60 19.57
N VAL A 110 4.25 6.07 18.61
CA VAL A 110 4.76 5.27 17.51
C VAL A 110 6.01 4.54 17.99
N PRO A 111 6.08 3.20 17.87
CA PRO A 111 7.28 2.47 18.27
C PRO A 111 8.49 2.91 17.43
N SER A 112 9.42 3.64 18.04
CA SER A 112 10.62 4.19 17.38
C SER A 112 11.59 3.12 16.86
N VAL A 113 11.45 1.88 17.33
CA VAL A 113 12.20 0.71 16.87
C VAL A 113 11.76 0.22 15.49
N ASP A 114 10.54 0.56 15.07
CA ASP A 114 9.93 -0.14 13.94
C ASP A 114 10.22 0.53 12.60
N ILE A 115 10.44 1.85 12.50
CA ILE A 115 10.63 2.48 11.19
C ILE A 115 12.12 2.67 10.86
N PRO A 116 12.73 1.83 10.01
CA PRO A 116 14.13 2.00 9.60
C PRO A 116 14.34 3.35 8.89
N GLY A 117 15.48 4.00 9.13
CA GLY A 117 15.84 5.29 8.53
C GLY A 117 15.29 6.54 9.24
N LEU A 118 14.70 6.39 10.43
CA LEU A 118 14.17 7.51 11.24
C LEU A 118 15.18 8.06 12.25
N LEU A 119 16.22 7.29 12.58
CA LEU A 119 17.31 7.68 13.50
C LEU A 119 18.69 7.68 12.82
N GLU A 120 18.73 7.48 11.51
CA GLU A 120 19.98 7.54 10.76
C GLU A 120 20.21 8.98 10.31
N ASP A 121 20.89 9.75 11.17
CA ASP A 121 21.54 11.04 10.83
C ASP A 121 22.51 10.89 9.65
#